data_AF-A0A7G1I572-F1
#
_entry.id   AF-A0A7G1I572-F1
#
_cell.length_a   1.000
_cell.length_b   1.000
_cell.length_c   1.000
_cell.angle_alpha   90.00
_cell.angle_beta   90.00
_cell.angle_gamma   90.00
#
_symmetry.space_group_name_H-M   'P 1'
#
loop_
_entity.id
_entity.type
_entity.pdbx_description
1 polymer ?
#
loop_
_entity_poly.entity_id
_entity_poly.type
_entity_poly.pdbx_seq_one_letter_code
_entity_poly.pdbx_strand_id
1 'polypeptide(L)'
;MGGDAVLGPGGQGGAGGSAHLVGHGGAGAEGGKGGGDGQPGGSGGDGGNGGLLCGDGGVGGLGSSGGGHGSLGGNGGKGGNAILIGDGGNGGNGSNGGIGGEGGTGGLLFGKHGVHGASPV
;
A
#
# COMPACT_ATOMS: atom_id res chain seq x y z
N MET A 1 10.72 -37.50 7.50
CA MET A 1 9.39 -36.94 7.24
C MET A 1 9.52 -35.43 7.44
N GLY A 2 9.60 -34.65 6.35
CA GLY A 2 9.57 -33.20 6.45
C GLY A 2 8.14 -32.80 6.79
N GLY A 3 7.96 -32.00 7.85
CA GLY A 3 6.63 -31.48 8.17
C GLY A 3 6.17 -30.59 7.02
N ASP A 4 4.93 -30.77 6.57
CA ASP A 4 4.26 -29.83 5.70
C ASP A 4 4.35 -28.45 6.36
N ALA A 5 5.18 -27.56 5.82
CA ALA A 5 5.02 -26.16 6.13
C ALA A 5 3.60 -25.82 5.68
N VAL A 6 2.73 -25.40 6.59
CA VAL A 6 1.42 -24.87 6.21
C VAL A 6 1.69 -23.59 5.42
N LEU A 7 1.70 -23.72 4.10
CA LEU A 7 1.86 -22.62 3.17
C LEU A 7 0.55 -21.85 3.13
N GLY A 8 0.55 -20.64 3.70
CA GLY A 8 -0.63 -19.80 3.83
C GLY A 8 -0.64 -18.60 2.88
N PRO A 9 -1.74 -17.82 2.88
CA PRO A 9 -1.79 -16.53 2.21
C PRO A 9 -0.68 -15.60 2.69
N GLY A 10 -0.28 -14.67 1.82
CA GLY A 10 0.62 -13.60 2.19
C GLY A 10 -0.02 -12.66 3.24
N GLY A 11 0.75 -12.28 4.25
CA GLY A 11 0.28 -11.34 5.27
C GLY A 11 0.03 -9.94 4.70
N GLN A 12 -0.94 -9.21 5.23
CA GLN A 12 -1.15 -7.80 4.87
C GLN A 12 0.03 -6.94 5.34
N GLY A 13 0.42 -5.97 4.52
CA GLY A 13 1.39 -4.93 4.91
C GLY A 13 0.82 -4.02 6.01
N GLY A 14 1.68 -3.63 6.96
CA GLY A 14 1.33 -2.66 7.99
C GLY A 14 1.07 -1.26 7.43
N ALA A 15 0.09 -0.55 8.00
CA ALA A 15 -0.19 0.84 7.64
C ALA A 15 0.95 1.78 8.07
N GLY A 16 1.18 2.82 7.28
CA GLY A 16 2.10 3.91 7.59
C GLY A 16 1.56 4.80 8.71
N GLY A 17 2.46 5.32 9.55
CA GLY A 17 2.08 6.21 10.65
C GLY A 17 1.67 7.60 10.17
N SER A 18 0.62 8.18 10.74
CA SER A 18 0.23 9.57 10.45
C SER A 18 1.08 10.56 11.26
N ALA A 19 1.44 11.68 10.64
CA ALA A 19 2.05 12.80 11.34
C ALA A 19 1.00 13.67 12.04
N HIS A 20 1.42 14.42 13.07
CA HIS A 20 0.52 15.27 13.86
C HIS A 20 0.44 16.69 13.29
N LEU A 21 1.13 17.67 13.88
CA LEU A 21 1.00 19.07 13.48
C LEU A 21 1.80 19.38 12.19
N VAL A 22 3.02 18.86 12.14
CA VAL A 22 3.95 18.99 11.01
C VAL A 22 4.64 17.64 10.81
N GLY A 23 4.89 17.27 9.56
CA GLY A 23 5.64 16.07 9.19
C GLY A 23 4.93 15.26 8.11
N HIS A 24 5.67 14.40 7.43
CA HIS A 24 5.11 13.55 6.38
C HIS A 24 4.50 12.28 6.99
N GLY A 25 3.46 11.76 6.33
CA GLY A 25 2.93 10.45 6.64
C GLY A 25 3.95 9.35 6.29
N GLY A 26 4.00 8.31 7.11
CA GLY A 26 4.83 7.14 6.86
C GLY A 26 4.31 6.33 5.67
N ALA A 27 5.20 5.67 4.95
CA ALA A 27 4.79 4.73 3.90
C ALA A 27 4.10 3.50 4.49
N GLY A 28 3.11 2.97 3.76
CA GLY A 28 2.57 1.65 4.04
C GLY A 28 3.58 0.56 3.68
N ALA A 29 3.64 -0.51 4.45
CA ALA A 29 4.52 -1.63 4.18
C ALA A 29 3.97 -2.51 3.05
N GLU A 30 4.85 -3.22 2.37
CA GLU A 30 4.45 -4.20 1.35
C GLU A 30 3.71 -5.39 1.97
N GLY A 31 2.84 -6.01 1.17
CA GLY A 31 2.26 -7.29 1.53
C GLY A 31 3.28 -8.44 1.49
N GLY A 32 3.05 -9.47 2.30
CA GLY A 32 3.80 -10.71 2.26
C GLY A 32 3.45 -11.56 1.03
N LYS A 33 4.37 -12.41 0.60
CA LYS A 33 4.13 -13.35 -0.52
C LYS A 33 3.26 -14.52 -0.07
N GLY A 34 2.42 -15.02 -0.97
CA GLY A 34 1.69 -16.28 -0.77
C GLY A 34 2.65 -17.48 -0.69
N GLY A 35 2.32 -18.46 0.15
CA GLY A 35 3.20 -19.57 0.47
C GLY A 35 3.26 -20.71 -0.55
N GLY A 36 2.38 -20.81 -1.55
CA GLY A 36 2.38 -21.91 -2.51
C GLY A 36 1.24 -21.80 -3.53
N ASP A 37 0.99 -22.85 -4.29
CA ASP A 37 -0.08 -22.88 -5.30
C ASP A 37 -1.44 -22.51 -4.70
N GLY A 38 -2.20 -21.69 -5.41
CA GLY A 38 -3.50 -21.16 -4.98
C GLY A 38 -3.46 -20.17 -3.80
N GLN A 39 -2.31 -19.90 -3.18
CA GLN A 39 -2.22 -18.96 -2.06
C GLN A 39 -2.03 -17.53 -2.54
N PRO A 40 -2.96 -16.60 -2.24
CA PRO A 40 -2.86 -15.24 -2.71
C PRO A 40 -1.73 -14.48 -2.02
N GLY A 41 -1.22 -13.46 -2.71
CA GLY A 41 -0.31 -12.49 -2.11
C GLY A 41 -1.05 -11.55 -1.16
N GLY A 42 -0.33 -11.03 -0.17
CA GLY A 42 -0.86 -10.04 0.76
C GLY A 42 -0.99 -8.67 0.09
N SER A 43 -2.01 -7.92 0.48
CA SER A 43 -2.16 -6.52 0.08
C SER A 43 -1.12 -5.65 0.77
N GLY A 44 -0.70 -4.57 0.10
CA GLY A 44 0.10 -3.51 0.72
C GLY A 44 -0.70 -2.76 1.78
N GLY A 45 0.00 -2.19 2.76
CA GLY A 45 -0.56 -1.31 3.76
C GLY A 45 -0.82 0.09 3.21
N ASP A 46 -1.80 0.80 3.75
CA ASP A 46 -2.05 2.19 3.36
C ASP A 46 -0.94 3.12 3.88
N GLY A 47 -0.64 4.18 3.13
CA GLY A 47 0.22 5.27 3.57
C GLY A 47 -0.45 6.12 4.65
N GLY A 48 0.35 6.64 5.59
CA GLY A 48 -0.11 7.51 6.66
C GLY A 48 -0.41 8.93 6.15
N ASN A 49 -1.23 9.68 6.88
CA ASN A 49 -1.50 11.08 6.53
C ASN A 49 -0.34 12.00 6.93
N GLY A 50 -0.14 13.05 6.14
CA GLY A 50 0.74 14.16 6.49
C GLY A 50 0.20 14.99 7.65
N GLY A 51 1.05 15.87 8.17
CA GLY A 51 0.73 16.74 9.29
C GLY A 51 -0.39 17.74 8.94
N LEU A 52 -1.14 18.15 9.96
CA LEU A 52 -2.28 19.06 9.83
C LEU A 52 -1.92 20.36 9.10
N LEU A 53 -0.79 20.98 9.42
CA LEU A 53 -0.39 22.26 8.85
C LEU A 53 0.49 22.12 7.61
N CYS A 54 1.44 21.19 7.67
CA CYS A 54 2.40 20.97 6.61
C CYS A 54 2.90 19.53 6.65
N GLY A 55 2.81 18.83 5.53
CA GLY A 55 3.30 17.49 5.37
C GLY A 55 2.60 16.74 4.26
N ASP A 56 3.39 16.00 3.51
CA ASP A 56 2.87 15.14 2.44
C ASP A 56 2.27 13.86 3.03
N GLY A 57 1.32 13.27 2.32
CA GLY A 57 0.86 11.93 2.60
C GLY A 57 1.92 10.87 2.28
N GLY A 58 1.91 9.77 3.03
CA GLY A 58 2.80 8.63 2.80
C GLY A 58 2.38 7.82 1.57
N VAL A 59 3.33 7.17 0.91
CA VAL A 59 3.04 6.28 -0.23
C VAL A 59 2.39 4.98 0.27
N GLY A 60 1.41 4.46 -0.45
CA GLY A 60 0.82 3.15 -0.19
C GLY A 60 1.78 2.00 -0.50
N GLY A 61 1.74 0.95 0.31
CA GLY A 61 2.58 -0.24 0.15
C GLY A 61 2.21 -1.05 -1.09
N LEU A 62 3.18 -1.79 -1.63
CA LEU A 62 2.94 -2.66 -2.78
C LEU A 62 2.15 -3.92 -2.38
N GLY A 63 1.24 -4.35 -3.26
CA GLY A 63 0.70 -5.70 -3.20
C GLY A 63 1.75 -6.73 -3.58
N SER A 64 1.70 -7.90 -2.95
CA SER A 64 2.69 -8.97 -3.16
C SER A 64 2.23 -10.02 -4.15
N SER A 65 3.18 -10.78 -4.70
CA SER A 65 2.87 -11.94 -5.53
C SER A 65 2.20 -13.06 -4.72
N GLY A 66 1.26 -13.78 -5.36
CA GLY A 66 0.82 -15.09 -4.88
C GLY A 66 1.92 -16.14 -4.94
N GLY A 67 1.67 -17.30 -4.35
CA GLY A 67 2.68 -18.33 -4.15
C GLY A 67 2.90 -19.30 -5.32
N GLY A 68 2.05 -19.26 -6.36
CA GLY A 68 2.15 -20.20 -7.48
C GLY A 68 0.96 -20.22 -8.44
N HIS A 69 0.71 -21.36 -9.08
CA HIS A 69 -0.35 -21.50 -10.09
C HIS A 69 -1.73 -21.19 -9.52
N GLY A 70 -2.54 -20.46 -10.30
CA GLY A 70 -3.91 -20.10 -9.91
C GLY A 70 -4.02 -19.13 -8.72
N SER A 71 -2.91 -18.54 -8.27
CA SER A 71 -2.94 -17.54 -7.19
C SER A 71 -3.00 -16.12 -7.75
N LEU A 72 -3.80 -15.27 -7.09
CA LEU A 72 -3.84 -13.83 -7.36
C LEU A 72 -2.78 -13.10 -6.52
N GLY A 73 -2.23 -12.03 -7.08
CA GLY A 73 -1.44 -11.06 -6.32
C GLY A 73 -2.32 -10.24 -5.39
N GLY A 74 -1.68 -9.65 -4.37
CA GLY A 74 -2.32 -8.70 -3.47
C GLY A 74 -2.54 -7.34 -4.12
N ASN A 75 -3.48 -6.58 -3.57
CA ASN A 75 -3.74 -5.21 -3.98
C ASN A 75 -2.66 -4.26 -3.43
N GLY A 76 -2.45 -3.14 -4.11
CA GLY A 76 -1.67 -2.04 -3.55
C GLY A 76 -2.42 -1.31 -2.44
N GLY A 77 -1.70 -0.77 -1.47
CA GLY A 77 -2.25 0.09 -0.44
C GLY A 77 -2.55 1.49 -0.97
N LYS A 78 -3.50 2.19 -0.36
CA LYS A 78 -3.82 3.58 -0.70
C LYS A 78 -2.70 4.52 -0.29
N GLY A 79 -2.50 5.59 -1.04
CA GLY A 79 -1.67 6.70 -0.61
C GLY A 79 -2.33 7.50 0.50
N GLY A 80 -1.53 8.04 1.41
CA GLY A 80 -1.98 8.92 2.48
C GLY A 80 -2.29 10.32 1.98
N ASN A 81 -3.10 11.06 2.72
CA ASN A 81 -3.50 12.41 2.36
C ASN A 81 -2.57 13.45 2.99
N ALA A 82 -2.33 14.55 2.28
CA ALA A 82 -1.95 15.82 2.91
C ALA A 82 -3.22 16.55 3.39
N ILE A 83 -3.09 17.42 4.41
CA ILE A 83 -4.24 18.11 5.00
C ILE A 83 -4.32 19.57 4.53
N LEU A 84 -3.42 20.46 4.96
CA LEU A 84 -3.46 21.88 4.61
C LEU A 84 -2.48 22.24 3.48
N ILE A 85 -1.21 21.88 3.65
CA ILE A 85 -0.13 22.10 2.69
C ILE A 85 0.67 20.80 2.57
N GLY A 86 0.81 20.30 1.35
CA GLY A 86 1.58 19.10 1.04
C GLY A 86 0.95 18.31 -0.11
N ASP A 87 1.73 17.44 -0.73
CA ASP A 87 1.25 16.52 -1.77
C ASP A 87 0.61 15.29 -1.15
N GLY A 88 -0.41 14.73 -1.81
CA GLY A 88 -0.93 13.41 -1.49
C GLY A 88 0.08 12.33 -1.85
N GLY A 89 0.13 11.27 -1.04
CA GLY A 89 0.95 10.11 -1.33
C GLY A 89 0.42 9.31 -2.51
N ASN A 90 1.30 8.69 -3.30
CA ASN A 90 0.86 7.79 -4.37
C ASN A 90 0.29 6.50 -3.79
N GLY A 91 -0.67 5.90 -4.48
CA GLY A 91 -1.10 4.54 -4.19
C GLY A 91 -0.02 3.53 -4.57
N GLY A 92 0.05 2.43 -3.83
CA GLY A 92 0.92 1.30 -4.15
C GLY A 92 0.42 0.54 -5.37
N ASN A 93 1.31 -0.08 -6.12
CA ASN A 93 0.89 -0.96 -7.21
C ASN A 93 0.32 -2.26 -6.65
N GLY A 94 -0.68 -2.82 -7.33
CA GLY A 94 -1.06 -4.21 -7.16
C GLY A 94 0.00 -5.14 -7.73
N SER A 95 -0.04 -6.41 -7.35
CA SER A 95 0.66 -7.48 -8.07
C SER A 95 -0.27 -8.07 -9.14
N ASN A 96 0.22 -9.01 -9.95
CA ASN A 96 -0.57 -9.67 -11.01
C ASN A 96 -1.95 -10.15 -10.52
N GLY A 97 -3.04 -9.64 -11.11
CA GLY A 97 -4.42 -9.93 -10.72
C GLY A 97 -4.94 -9.12 -9.52
N GLY A 98 -4.08 -8.28 -8.92
CA GLY A 98 -4.39 -7.32 -7.88
C GLY A 98 -4.60 -5.91 -8.45
N ILE A 99 -5.39 -5.12 -7.73
CA ILE A 99 -5.73 -3.76 -8.10
C ILE A 99 -4.73 -2.80 -7.43
N GLY A 100 -4.26 -1.79 -8.14
CA GLY A 100 -3.46 -0.70 -7.59
C GLY A 100 -4.26 0.13 -6.58
N GLY A 101 -3.57 0.68 -5.59
CA GLY A 101 -4.17 1.55 -4.59
C GLY A 101 -4.49 2.93 -5.14
N GLU A 102 -5.51 3.57 -4.57
CA GLU A 102 -5.82 4.97 -4.86
C GLU A 102 -4.68 5.90 -4.39
N GLY A 103 -4.42 6.97 -5.13
CA GLY A 103 -3.58 8.05 -4.65
C GLY A 103 -4.30 8.89 -3.59
N GLY A 104 -3.54 9.46 -2.65
CA GLY A 104 -4.06 10.35 -1.63
C GLY A 104 -4.32 11.76 -2.14
N THR A 105 -5.12 12.54 -1.40
CA THR A 105 -5.42 13.93 -1.74
C THR A 105 -4.27 14.86 -1.36
N GLY A 106 -3.97 15.84 -2.22
CA GLY A 106 -3.12 16.97 -1.87
C GLY A 106 -3.79 17.90 -0.84
N GLY A 107 -3.00 18.77 -0.22
CA GLY A 107 -3.45 19.70 0.79
C GLY A 107 -4.47 20.72 0.26
N LEU A 108 -5.36 21.16 1.14
CA LEU A 108 -6.47 22.06 0.82
C LEU A 108 -6.03 23.37 0.15
N LEU A 109 -4.90 23.95 0.61
CA LEU A 109 -4.41 25.22 0.08
C LEU A 109 -3.39 25.00 -1.04
N PHE A 110 -2.46 24.07 -0.84
CA PHE A 110 -1.42 23.74 -1.80
C PHE A 110 -1.07 22.26 -1.73
N GLY A 111 -0.96 21.63 -2.91
CA GLY A 111 -0.61 20.22 -3.03
C GLY A 111 -1.18 19.60 -4.29
N LYS A 112 -0.44 18.62 -4.82
CA LYS A 112 -0.92 17.74 -5.90
C LYS A 112 -1.54 16.49 -5.29
N HIS A 113 -2.59 15.97 -5.92
CA HIS A 113 -3.07 14.63 -5.61
C HIS A 113 -2.01 13.58 -5.99
N GLY A 114 -1.92 12.53 -5.19
CA GLY A 114 -1.13 11.35 -5.52
C GLY A 114 -1.71 10.60 -6.70
N VAL A 115 -0.87 9.85 -7.40
CA VAL A 115 -1.31 9.01 -8.53
C VAL A 115 -1.84 7.66 -8.05
N HIS A 116 -2.81 7.13 -8.78
CA HIS A 116 -3.28 5.76 -8.59
C HIS A 116 -2.19 4.76 -8.98
N GLY A 117 -2.01 3.72 -8.17
CA GLY A 117 -1.08 2.63 -8.44
C GLY A 117 -1.48 1.81 -9.67
N ALA A 118 -0.52 1.15 -10.29
CA ALA A 118 -0.81 0.24 -11.41
C ALA A 118 -1.58 -1.00 -10.93
N SER A 119 -2.42 -1.54 -11.82
CA SER A 119 -3.11 -2.83 -11.65
C SER A 119 -2.59 -3.80 -12.72
N PRO A 120 -1.50 -4.54 -12.46
CA PRO A 120 -0.94 -5.49 -13.42
C PRO A 120 -1.88 -6.69 -13.63
N VAL A 121 -1.97 -7.15 -14.89
CA VAL A 121 -2.75 -8.32 -15.33
C VAL A 121 -1.86 -9.51 -15.67
#